data_AF-A0A8S0H4Q2-F1
#
_entry.id   AF-A0A8S0H4Q2-F1
#
_cell.length_a   1.000
_cell.length_b   1.000
_cell.length_c   1.000
_cell.angle_alpha   90.00
_cell.angle_beta   90.00
_cell.angle_gamma   90.00
#
_symmetry.space_group_name_H-M   'P 1'
#
loop_
_entity.id
_entity.type
_entity.pdbx_description
1 polymer ?
#
loop_
_entity_poly.entity_id
_entity_poly.type
_entity_poly.pdbx_seq_one_letter_code
_entity_poly.pdbx_strand_id
1 'polypeptide(L)'
;MIAAWLSIWLVYLIGERLFHKGTGLIAGWMLATTFYFAFWARVATADILTVCGVLAAVWWYWRGPGDTRLGRYTVFFLILAATSLLKGLIGFVLPGLILLPHLLSQGRWKRHLNLRLVLALSIAALFYMVPFVLSHLYGAPSYGESGLSLVFRENVVRFFNPFDHVGPIYTYLIYLPAYTLPWAPCWILGLWLAARHWRQLQPNERWLVWALGLLFLFFTASGSRRSYYVLPLVPFAQLLGAWWLNRRLQLRQAAGKPVSRGWPLGFSCAALVMLLALGLPTPGATAAGG
;
A
#
# COMPACT_ATOMS: atom_id res chain seq x y z
N MET A 1 11.50 -6.75 8.86
CA MET A 1 10.91 -8.11 8.78
C MET A 1 9.50 -8.22 9.37
N ILE A 2 9.23 -7.89 10.65
CA ILE A 2 7.88 -8.03 11.26
C ILE A 2 6.78 -7.30 10.45
N ALA A 3 7.03 -6.05 10.05
CA ALA A 3 6.10 -5.26 9.26
C ALA A 3 5.75 -5.89 7.88
N ALA A 4 6.67 -6.66 7.29
CA ALA A 4 6.42 -7.35 6.03
C ALA A 4 5.45 -8.54 6.24
N TRP A 5 5.67 -9.34 7.29
CA TRP A 5 4.74 -10.42 7.68
C TRP A 5 3.35 -9.88 8.01
N LEU A 6 3.28 -8.79 8.78
CA LEU A 6 2.02 -8.11 9.06
C LEU A 6 1.35 -7.59 7.79
N SER A 7 2.11 -7.03 6.84
CA SER A 7 1.55 -6.57 5.56
C SER A 7 0.96 -7.72 4.75
N ILE A 8 1.62 -8.87 4.68
CA ILE A 8 1.09 -10.09 4.01
C ILE A 8 -0.21 -10.52 4.68
N TRP A 9 -0.23 -10.56 6.01
CA TRP A 9 -1.42 -10.91 6.77
C TRP A 9 -2.58 -9.92 6.55
N LEU A 10 -2.30 -8.62 6.54
CA LEU A 10 -3.30 -7.58 6.28
C LEU A 10 -3.87 -7.66 4.87
N VAL A 11 -3.04 -7.94 3.86
CA VAL A 11 -3.50 -8.19 2.48
C VAL A 11 -4.41 -9.40 2.42
N TYR A 12 -4.05 -10.49 3.10
CA TYR A 12 -4.91 -11.66 3.23
C TYR A 12 -6.28 -11.29 3.80
N LEU A 13 -6.30 -10.59 4.94
CA LEU A 13 -7.54 -10.20 5.60
C LEU A 13 -8.40 -9.23 4.77
N ILE A 14 -7.78 -8.28 4.08
CA ILE A 14 -8.48 -7.36 3.16
C ILE A 14 -9.09 -8.16 2.00
N GLY A 15 -8.31 -9.07 1.41
CA GLY A 15 -8.75 -9.86 0.26
C GLY A 15 -9.91 -10.80 0.58
N GLU A 16 -9.84 -11.53 1.70
CA GLU A 16 -10.94 -12.41 2.16
C GLU A 16 -12.21 -11.64 2.54
N ARG A 17 -12.05 -10.41 3.03
CA ARG A 17 -13.19 -9.61 3.48
C ARG A 17 -13.94 -8.93 2.34
N LEU A 18 -13.20 -8.45 1.32
CA LEU A 18 -13.77 -7.60 0.27
C LEU A 18 -14.17 -8.34 -1.00
N PHE A 19 -13.56 -9.49 -1.24
CA PHE A 19 -13.75 -10.27 -2.45
C PHE A 19 -14.24 -11.68 -2.12
N HIS A 20 -14.24 -12.56 -3.12
CA HIS A 20 -14.60 -13.95 -2.94
C HIS A 20 -13.60 -14.69 -2.04
N LYS A 21 -14.09 -15.73 -1.35
CA LYS A 21 -13.27 -16.62 -0.53
C LYS A 21 -12.07 -17.12 -1.33
N GLY A 22 -10.89 -17.11 -0.73
CA GLY A 22 -9.63 -17.52 -1.33
C GLY A 22 -8.86 -16.40 -2.05
N THR A 23 -9.49 -15.25 -2.34
CA THR A 23 -8.77 -14.10 -2.95
C THR A 23 -7.68 -13.58 -2.01
N GLY A 24 -7.95 -13.52 -0.71
CA GLY A 24 -6.96 -13.08 0.27
C GLY A 24 -5.77 -14.03 0.33
N LEU A 25 -6.01 -15.34 0.32
CA LEU A 25 -4.94 -16.34 0.36
C LEU A 25 -4.03 -16.21 -0.87
N ILE A 26 -4.61 -16.09 -2.06
CA ILE A 26 -3.86 -15.91 -3.30
C ILE A 26 -3.06 -14.60 -3.25
N ALA A 27 -3.66 -13.49 -2.80
CA ALA A 27 -2.99 -12.20 -2.70
C ALA A 27 -1.82 -12.21 -1.71
N GLY A 28 -1.99 -12.86 -0.56
CA GLY A 28 -0.95 -13.03 0.44
C GLY A 28 0.25 -13.80 -0.12
N TRP A 29 0.01 -14.92 -0.81
CA TRP A 29 1.07 -15.69 -1.47
C TRP A 29 1.75 -14.91 -2.59
N MET A 30 0.99 -14.19 -3.41
CA MET A 30 1.55 -13.35 -4.48
C MET A 30 2.47 -12.26 -3.89
N LEU A 31 2.05 -11.59 -2.81
CA LEU A 31 2.87 -10.59 -2.15
C LEU A 31 4.11 -11.21 -1.49
N ALA A 32 3.96 -12.34 -0.81
CA ALA A 32 5.06 -13.04 -0.17
C ALA A 32 6.15 -13.51 -1.15
N THR A 33 5.75 -13.84 -2.39
CA THR A 33 6.65 -14.29 -3.47
C THR A 33 7.05 -13.17 -4.44
N THR A 34 6.73 -11.92 -4.11
CA THR A 34 7.16 -10.76 -4.89
C THR A 34 8.58 -10.36 -4.49
N PHE A 35 9.52 -10.47 -5.44
CA PHE A 35 10.96 -10.31 -5.18
C PHE A 35 11.30 -8.97 -4.50
N TYR A 36 10.84 -7.85 -5.08
CA TYR A 36 11.15 -6.52 -4.54
C TYR A 36 10.57 -6.31 -3.15
N PHE A 37 9.38 -6.84 -2.85
CA PHE A 37 8.81 -6.76 -1.50
C PHE A 37 9.66 -7.52 -0.48
N ALA A 38 10.11 -8.73 -0.81
CA ALA A 38 10.98 -9.53 0.05
C ALA A 38 12.38 -8.91 0.22
N PHE A 39 12.93 -8.30 -0.84
CA PHE A 39 14.20 -7.59 -0.81
C PHE A 39 14.13 -6.40 0.16
N TRP A 40 13.17 -5.49 -0.05
CA TRP A 40 13.00 -4.32 0.82
C TRP A 40 12.66 -4.72 2.27
N ALA A 41 12.10 -5.92 2.52
CA ALA A 41 11.77 -6.41 3.87
C ALA A 41 12.98 -6.65 4.77
N ARG A 42 14.18 -6.76 4.16
CA ARG A 42 15.46 -6.93 4.85
C ARG A 42 16.27 -5.64 4.93
N VAL A 43 15.99 -4.68 4.07
CA VAL A 43 16.62 -3.37 4.14
C VAL A 43 15.90 -2.57 5.22
N ALA A 44 16.64 -2.06 6.21
CA ALA A 44 16.09 -1.28 7.32
C ALA A 44 15.59 0.09 6.84
N THR A 45 14.42 0.10 6.17
CA THR A 45 13.82 1.27 5.54
C THR A 45 12.41 1.51 6.06
N ALA A 46 12.03 2.78 6.17
CA ALA A 46 10.69 3.18 6.63
C ALA A 46 9.57 2.84 5.61
N ASP A 47 9.92 2.44 4.38
CA ASP A 47 8.97 2.16 3.31
C ASP A 47 8.02 1.02 3.65
N ILE A 48 8.53 -0.10 4.14
CA ILE A 48 7.68 -1.26 4.47
C ILE A 48 6.83 -1.01 5.71
N LEU A 49 7.32 -0.22 6.66
CA LEU A 49 6.49 0.23 7.76
C LEU A 49 5.34 1.11 7.28
N THR A 50 5.60 1.97 6.28
CA THR A 50 4.56 2.79 5.65
C THR A 50 3.54 1.91 4.93
N VAL A 51 3.97 0.92 4.16
CA VAL A 51 3.07 -0.06 3.51
C VAL A 51 2.22 -0.77 4.55
N CYS A 52 2.82 -1.25 5.64
CA CYS A 52 2.12 -1.94 6.72
C CYS A 52 1.08 -1.02 7.39
N GLY A 53 1.45 0.23 7.70
CA GLY A 53 0.55 1.21 8.29
C GLY A 53 -0.63 1.58 7.38
N VAL A 54 -0.36 1.76 6.08
CA VAL A 54 -1.39 1.99 5.05
C VAL A 54 -2.37 0.81 4.99
N LEU A 55 -1.86 -0.42 4.92
CA LEU A 55 -2.69 -1.62 4.91
C LEU A 55 -3.48 -1.79 6.21
N ALA A 56 -2.88 -1.47 7.36
CA ALA A 56 -3.53 -1.53 8.66
C ALA A 56 -4.70 -0.55 8.75
N ALA A 57 -4.50 0.68 8.28
CA ALA A 57 -5.55 1.69 8.22
C ALA A 57 -6.70 1.26 7.29
N VAL A 58 -6.38 0.76 6.10
CA VAL A 58 -7.37 0.26 5.13
C VAL A 58 -8.14 -0.93 5.72
N TRP A 59 -7.45 -1.91 6.28
CA TRP A 59 -8.08 -3.06 6.93
C TRP A 59 -9.00 -2.62 8.08
N TRP A 60 -8.54 -1.72 8.94
CA TRP A 60 -9.31 -1.19 10.07
C TRP A 60 -10.59 -0.49 9.59
N TYR A 61 -10.50 0.35 8.55
CA TYR A 61 -11.66 0.99 7.95
C TYR A 61 -12.69 -0.04 7.46
N TRP A 62 -12.23 -1.05 6.72
CA TRP A 62 -13.10 -2.08 6.17
C TRP A 62 -13.76 -2.96 7.23
N ARG A 63 -13.29 -2.96 8.50
CA ARG A 63 -13.96 -3.64 9.63
C ARG A 63 -15.36 -3.13 9.91
N GLY A 64 -15.66 -1.90 9.53
CA GLY A 64 -17.04 -1.42 9.49
C GLY A 64 -17.09 0.01 8.96
N PRO A 65 -17.18 0.18 7.63
CA PRO A 65 -17.21 1.49 6.98
C PRO A 65 -18.35 2.39 7.47
N GLY A 66 -19.48 1.80 7.88
CA GLY A 66 -20.65 2.55 8.36
C GLY A 66 -20.66 2.86 9.85
N ASP A 67 -19.66 2.41 10.63
CA ASP A 67 -19.63 2.65 12.07
C ASP A 67 -18.96 4.01 12.37
N THR A 68 -19.73 4.91 12.99
CA THR A 68 -19.35 6.30 13.29
C THR A 68 -19.03 6.53 14.78
N ARG A 69 -18.67 5.47 15.50
CA ARG A 69 -18.20 5.56 16.90
C ARG A 69 -16.85 6.28 16.97
N LEU A 70 -16.69 7.14 17.98
CA LEU A 70 -15.46 7.91 18.23
C LEU A 70 -14.23 7.00 18.28
N GLY A 71 -14.27 5.92 19.08
CA GLY A 71 -13.13 5.02 19.24
C GLY A 71 -12.63 4.39 17.93
N ARG A 72 -13.52 4.15 16.94
CA ARG A 72 -13.09 3.64 15.64
C ARG A 72 -12.35 4.69 14.82
N TYR A 73 -12.84 5.93 14.82
CA TYR A 73 -12.12 7.04 14.19
C TYR A 73 -10.80 7.31 14.89
N THR A 74 -10.77 7.29 16.23
CA THR A 74 -9.54 7.52 16.99
C THR A 74 -8.48 6.49 16.63
N VAL A 75 -8.81 5.19 16.65
CA VAL A 75 -7.85 4.15 16.25
C VAL A 75 -7.40 4.32 14.79
N PHE A 76 -8.33 4.62 13.88
CA PHE A 76 -7.99 4.86 12.48
C PHE A 76 -6.99 6.01 12.32
N PHE A 77 -7.28 7.18 12.90
CA PHE A 77 -6.42 8.35 12.79
C PHE A 77 -5.11 8.20 13.57
N LEU A 78 -5.08 7.46 14.68
CA LEU A 78 -3.84 7.12 15.39
C LEU A 78 -2.93 6.25 14.53
N ILE A 79 -3.48 5.27 13.78
CA ILE A 79 -2.69 4.51 12.80
C ILE A 79 -2.11 5.44 11.74
N LEU A 80 -2.89 6.39 11.21
CA LEU A 80 -2.40 7.36 10.23
C LEU A 80 -1.32 8.28 10.80
N ALA A 81 -1.49 8.78 12.02
CA ALA A 81 -0.52 9.63 12.71
C ALA A 81 0.79 8.87 12.97
N ALA A 82 0.71 7.65 13.50
CA ALA A 82 1.87 6.79 13.71
C ALA A 82 2.59 6.48 12.39
N THR A 83 1.85 6.16 11.32
CA THR A 83 2.43 5.92 9.99
C THR A 83 3.10 7.18 9.45
N SER A 84 2.52 8.35 9.69
CA SER A 84 3.06 9.63 9.22
C SER A 84 4.29 10.08 9.98
N LEU A 85 4.44 9.68 11.24
CA LEU A 85 5.66 9.89 12.02
C LEU A 85 6.85 9.11 11.44
N LEU A 86 6.60 7.97 10.79
CA LEU A 86 7.67 7.12 10.24
C LEU A 86 8.23 7.62 8.90
N LYS A 87 7.37 8.13 8.02
CA LYS A 87 7.79 8.51 6.65
C LYS A 87 7.17 9.82 6.14
N GLY A 88 6.66 10.65 7.04
CA GLY A 88 6.05 11.94 6.70
C GLY A 88 4.58 11.85 6.29
N LEU A 89 4.04 12.96 5.79
CA LEU A 89 2.62 13.17 5.50
C LEU A 89 2.02 12.14 4.52
N ILE A 90 2.86 11.46 3.74
CA ILE A 90 2.44 10.37 2.84
C ILE A 90 1.70 9.27 3.62
N GLY A 91 2.06 8.99 4.87
CA GLY A 91 1.37 8.01 5.72
C GLY A 91 -0.11 8.33 5.96
N PHE A 92 -0.50 9.60 5.90
CA PHE A 92 -1.88 10.07 6.01
C PHE A 92 -2.56 10.17 4.64
N VAL A 93 -1.83 10.68 3.64
CA VAL A 93 -2.38 10.94 2.29
C VAL A 93 -2.74 9.63 1.59
N LEU A 94 -1.90 8.59 1.63
CA LEU A 94 -2.15 7.36 0.89
C LEU A 94 -3.43 6.63 1.33
N PRO A 95 -3.67 6.38 2.63
CA PRO A 95 -4.93 5.74 3.06
C PRO A 95 -6.15 6.60 2.72
N GLY A 96 -6.03 7.93 2.84
CA GLY A 96 -7.06 8.86 2.40
C GLY A 96 -7.42 8.67 0.93
N LEU A 97 -6.42 8.65 0.03
CA LEU A 97 -6.59 8.44 -1.40
C LEU A 97 -7.19 7.05 -1.72
N ILE A 98 -6.74 6.00 -1.04
CA ILE A 98 -7.24 4.64 -1.22
C ILE A 98 -8.72 4.54 -0.84
N LEU A 99 -9.15 5.22 0.23
CA LEU A 99 -10.53 5.17 0.72
C LEU A 99 -11.46 6.16 0.02
N LEU A 100 -10.92 7.18 -0.65
CA LEU A 100 -11.66 8.24 -1.33
C LEU A 100 -12.72 7.73 -2.32
N PRO A 101 -12.44 6.77 -3.23
CA PRO A 101 -13.45 6.23 -4.14
C PRO A 101 -14.64 5.61 -3.41
N HIS A 102 -14.39 4.99 -2.26
CA HIS A 102 -15.43 4.37 -1.45
C HIS A 102 -16.28 5.41 -0.72
N LEU A 103 -15.64 6.44 -0.15
CA LEU A 103 -16.32 7.51 0.59
C LEU A 103 -17.17 8.40 -0.33
N LEU A 104 -16.67 8.69 -1.54
CA LEU A 104 -17.40 9.47 -2.53
C LEU A 104 -18.53 8.67 -3.18
N SER A 105 -18.36 7.35 -3.34
CA SER A 105 -19.41 6.48 -3.84
C SER A 105 -20.64 6.55 -2.95
N GLN A 106 -21.79 6.83 -3.55
CA GLN A 106 -23.10 6.93 -2.87
C GLN A 106 -23.16 8.00 -1.77
N GLY A 107 -22.26 9.00 -1.79
CA GLY A 107 -22.29 10.12 -0.84
C GLY A 107 -22.02 9.72 0.62
N ARG A 108 -21.35 8.58 0.85
CA ARG A 108 -21.08 8.04 2.20
C ARG A 108 -20.32 9.01 3.10
N TRP A 109 -19.46 9.85 2.52
CA TRP A 109 -18.72 10.90 3.22
C TRP A 109 -19.60 11.80 4.10
N LYS A 110 -20.84 12.09 3.67
CA LYS A 110 -21.79 12.91 4.46
C LYS A 110 -22.06 12.33 5.85
N ARG A 111 -22.06 11.00 5.97
CA ARG A 111 -22.26 10.30 7.26
C ARG A 111 -21.04 10.43 8.19
N HIS A 112 -19.85 10.57 7.61
CA HIS A 112 -18.60 10.73 8.34
C HIS A 112 -18.34 12.17 8.77
N LEU A 113 -19.01 13.16 8.18
CA LEU A 113 -18.96 14.55 8.60
C LEU A 113 -19.72 14.76 9.91
N ASN A 114 -19.09 14.42 11.03
CA ASN A 114 -19.63 14.58 12.36
C ASN A 114 -18.55 15.12 13.31
N LEU A 115 -18.97 15.66 14.46
CA LEU A 115 -18.04 16.20 15.47
C LEU A 115 -17.08 15.13 16.01
N ARG A 116 -17.47 13.84 15.97
CA ARG A 116 -16.62 12.74 16.44
C ARG A 116 -15.42 12.53 15.53
N LEU A 117 -15.57 12.74 14.21
CA LEU A 117 -14.47 12.73 13.25
C LEU A 117 -13.48 13.85 13.58
N VAL A 118 -13.98 15.06 13.81
CA VAL A 118 -13.16 16.23 14.17
C VAL A 118 -12.40 15.95 15.47
N LEU A 119 -13.09 15.47 16.51
CA LEU A 119 -12.47 15.12 17.79
C LEU A 119 -11.39 14.04 17.64
N ALA A 120 -11.65 12.99 16.87
CA ALA A 120 -10.67 11.94 16.62
C ALA A 120 -9.46 12.46 15.84
N LEU A 121 -9.68 13.34 14.86
CA LEU A 121 -8.62 14.01 14.11
C LEU A 121 -7.79 14.91 15.02
N SER A 122 -8.41 15.66 15.93
CA SER A 122 -7.70 16.48 16.92
C SER A 122 -6.84 15.64 17.86
N ILE A 123 -7.35 14.51 18.35
CA ILE A 123 -6.58 13.57 19.19
C ILE A 123 -5.37 13.04 18.43
N ALA A 124 -5.54 12.63 17.17
CA ALA A 124 -4.45 12.13 16.35
C ALA A 124 -3.45 13.22 15.96
N ALA A 125 -3.91 14.45 15.71
CA ALA A 125 -3.05 15.60 15.46
C ALA A 125 -2.20 15.93 16.69
N LEU A 126 -2.80 15.91 17.88
CA LEU A 126 -2.07 16.09 19.14
C LEU A 126 -1.01 15.00 19.29
N PHE A 127 -1.37 13.73 19.09
CA PHE A 127 -0.44 12.60 19.13
C PHE A 127 0.72 12.75 18.12
N TYR A 128 0.42 13.19 16.90
CA TYR A 128 1.44 13.48 15.88
C TYR A 128 2.39 14.59 16.31
N MET A 129 1.88 15.63 16.99
CA MET A 129 2.66 16.79 17.41
C MET A 129 3.54 16.52 18.63
N VAL A 130 3.23 15.52 19.47
CA VAL A 130 3.99 15.19 20.70
C VAL A 130 5.51 15.16 20.49
N PRO A 131 6.08 14.37 19.55
CA PRO A 131 7.53 14.31 19.38
C PRO A 131 8.14 15.63 18.90
N PHE A 132 7.42 16.44 18.12
CA PHE A 132 7.90 17.75 17.67
C PHE A 132 7.93 18.75 18.83
N VAL A 133 6.91 18.74 19.69
CA VAL A 133 6.86 19.59 20.88
C VAL A 133 7.96 19.18 21.86
N LEU A 134 8.13 17.88 22.13
CA LEU A 134 9.21 17.38 22.98
C LEU A 134 10.59 17.74 22.42
N SER A 135 10.79 17.61 21.11
CA SER A 135 12.03 18.02 20.46
C SER A 135 12.27 19.53 20.55
N HIS A 136 11.22 20.34 20.57
CA HIS A 136 11.36 21.79 20.72
C HIS A 136 11.67 22.19 22.17
N LEU A 137 11.07 21.50 23.15
CA LEU A 137 11.25 21.79 24.57
C LEU A 137 12.57 21.25 25.15
N TYR A 138 13.02 20.08 24.67
CA TYR A 138 14.18 19.36 25.21
C TYR A 138 15.29 19.12 24.19
N GLY A 139 15.13 19.59 22.95
CA GLY A 139 16.14 19.39 21.90
C GLY A 139 17.39 20.24 22.11
N ALA A 140 18.52 19.75 21.61
CA ALA A 140 19.77 20.50 21.65
C ALA A 140 19.64 21.79 20.80
N PRO A 141 20.13 22.95 21.29
CA PRO A 141 20.03 24.24 20.60
C PRO A 141 20.81 24.32 19.26
N SER A 142 21.49 23.24 18.86
CA SER A 142 22.20 23.11 17.59
C SER A 142 21.31 22.72 16.39
N TYR A 143 20.04 22.36 16.60
CA TYR A 143 19.08 22.12 15.51
C TYR A 143 18.47 23.45 15.04
N GLY A 144 19.11 24.09 14.06
CA GLY A 144 18.68 25.38 13.50
C GLY A 144 17.37 25.35 12.69
N GLU A 145 16.83 24.18 12.37
CA GLU A 145 15.56 24.01 11.64
C GLU A 145 14.53 23.22 12.47
N SER A 146 13.28 23.68 12.45
CA SER A 146 12.18 23.00 13.14
C SER A 146 11.90 21.63 12.51
N GLY A 147 11.68 20.58 13.31
CA GLY A 147 11.28 19.27 12.77
C GLY A 147 10.04 19.36 11.86
N LEU A 148 9.15 20.32 12.10
CA LEU A 148 7.99 20.59 11.23
C LEU A 148 8.39 21.23 9.90
N SER A 149 9.38 22.12 9.86
CA SER A 149 9.89 22.68 8.60
C SER A 149 10.52 21.59 7.75
N LEU A 150 11.21 20.63 8.38
CA LEU A 150 11.79 19.48 7.69
C LEU A 150 10.72 18.53 7.12
N VAL A 151 9.66 18.23 7.88
CA VAL A 151 8.51 17.46 7.37
C VAL A 151 7.85 18.18 6.20
N PHE A 152 7.60 19.48 6.32
CA PHE A 152 6.96 20.28 5.28
C PHE A 152 7.83 20.34 4.01
N ARG A 153 9.14 20.56 4.17
CA ARG A 153 10.10 20.60 3.06
C ARG A 153 10.19 19.24 2.34
N GLU A 154 10.33 18.15 3.08
CA GLU A 154 10.49 16.81 2.50
C GLU A 154 9.21 16.22 1.89
N ASN A 155 8.02 16.67 2.33
CA ASN A 155 6.75 16.14 1.82
C ASN A 155 6.06 17.10 0.86
N VAL A 156 5.93 18.38 1.19
CA VAL A 156 5.16 19.35 0.41
C VAL A 156 6.05 20.03 -0.61
N VAL A 157 7.13 20.69 -0.18
CA VAL A 157 8.00 21.42 -1.10
C VAL A 157 8.61 20.46 -2.12
N ARG A 158 9.08 19.29 -1.67
CA ARG A 158 9.67 18.27 -2.54
C ARG A 158 8.67 17.59 -3.50
N PHE A 159 7.37 17.61 -3.19
CA PHE A 159 6.33 17.11 -4.10
C PHE A 159 6.08 18.07 -5.26
N PHE A 160 6.06 19.39 -4.98
CA PHE A 160 5.78 20.44 -5.97
C PHE A 160 7.03 20.95 -6.71
N ASN A 161 8.16 21.05 -6.01
CA ASN A 161 9.44 21.54 -6.54
C ASN A 161 10.54 20.50 -6.25
N PRO A 162 10.69 19.48 -7.11
CA PRO A 162 11.72 18.47 -6.93
C PRO A 162 13.11 19.08 -7.22
N PHE A 163 13.93 19.21 -6.18
CA PHE A 163 15.33 19.64 -6.32
C PHE A 163 16.27 18.50 -6.76
N ASP A 164 15.75 17.25 -6.84
CA ASP A 164 16.51 16.04 -7.16
C ASP A 164 15.59 14.92 -7.70
N HIS A 165 16.11 14.11 -8.64
CA HIS A 165 15.47 12.92 -9.24
C HIS A 165 14.21 13.20 -10.09
N VAL A 166 14.34 14.03 -11.12
CA VAL A 166 13.32 14.22 -12.17
C VAL A 166 13.37 13.04 -13.15
N GLY A 167 12.63 11.98 -12.85
CA GLY A 167 12.42 10.88 -13.81
C GLY A 167 11.37 11.23 -14.86
N PRO A 168 11.23 10.50 -15.97
CA PRO A 168 10.13 10.67 -16.93
C PRO A 168 8.76 10.23 -16.35
N ILE A 169 7.65 10.71 -16.95
CA ILE A 169 6.28 10.45 -16.45
C ILE A 169 5.95 8.95 -16.45
N TYR A 170 6.54 8.18 -17.37
CA TYR A 170 6.32 6.74 -17.51
C TYR A 170 7.15 5.88 -16.54
N THR A 171 7.96 6.46 -15.64
CA THR A 171 8.81 5.69 -14.71
C THR A 171 8.02 4.67 -13.89
N TYR A 172 6.88 5.07 -13.31
CA TYR A 172 6.07 4.16 -12.51
C TYR A 172 5.33 3.11 -13.34
N LEU A 173 5.07 3.38 -14.62
CA LEU A 173 4.47 2.41 -15.55
C LEU A 173 5.39 1.22 -15.78
N ILE A 174 6.71 1.44 -15.71
CA ILE A 174 7.74 0.39 -15.84
C ILE A 174 8.02 -0.24 -14.47
N TYR A 175 8.15 0.58 -13.42
CA TYR A 175 8.52 0.09 -12.10
C TYR A 175 7.43 -0.76 -11.46
N LEU A 176 6.15 -0.46 -11.63
CA LEU A 176 5.09 -1.25 -11.01
C LEU A 176 5.08 -2.70 -11.52
N PRO A 177 5.09 -2.99 -12.85
CA PRO A 177 5.29 -4.35 -13.35
C PRO A 177 6.58 -4.99 -12.87
N ALA A 178 7.71 -4.29 -12.92
CA ALA A 178 8.99 -4.84 -12.48
C ALA A 178 8.99 -5.22 -10.98
N TYR A 179 8.38 -4.40 -10.13
CA TYR A 179 8.28 -4.61 -8.69
C TYR A 179 7.22 -5.64 -8.29
N THR A 180 6.36 -6.04 -9.22
CA THR A 180 5.30 -7.04 -9.00
C THR A 180 5.62 -8.38 -9.67
N LEU A 181 6.79 -8.52 -10.30
CA LEU A 181 7.26 -9.81 -10.81
C LEU A 181 7.34 -10.85 -9.68
N PRO A 182 6.95 -12.11 -9.96
CA PRO A 182 6.54 -12.66 -11.27
C PRO A 182 5.05 -12.47 -11.61
N TRP A 183 4.26 -11.89 -10.72
CA TRP A 183 2.80 -11.82 -10.81
C TRP A 183 2.27 -10.64 -11.61
N ALA A 184 3.16 -9.84 -12.21
CA ALA A 184 2.79 -8.69 -13.03
C ALA A 184 1.70 -9.00 -14.10
N PRO A 185 1.79 -10.11 -14.85
CA PRO A 185 0.76 -10.46 -15.82
C PRO A 185 -0.64 -10.63 -15.20
N CYS A 186 -0.74 -11.13 -13.97
CA CYS A 186 -2.03 -11.41 -13.33
C CYS A 186 -2.82 -10.12 -13.08
N TRP A 187 -2.17 -9.08 -12.52
CA TRP A 187 -2.87 -7.83 -12.23
C TRP A 187 -3.07 -6.98 -13.48
N ILE A 188 -2.19 -7.06 -14.49
CA ILE A 188 -2.39 -6.41 -15.80
C ILE A 188 -3.61 -7.00 -16.50
N LEU A 189 -3.74 -8.33 -16.54
CA LEU A 189 -4.92 -9.01 -17.08
C LEU A 189 -6.18 -8.73 -16.24
N GLY A 190 -6.04 -8.60 -14.92
CA GLY A 190 -7.10 -8.17 -14.02
C GLY A 190 -7.60 -6.77 -14.36
N LEU A 191 -6.68 -5.82 -14.56
CA LEU A 191 -7.00 -4.45 -14.94
C LEU A 191 -7.69 -4.39 -16.31
N TRP A 192 -7.18 -5.13 -17.30
CA TRP A 192 -7.79 -5.21 -18.63
C TRP A 192 -9.22 -5.77 -18.58
N LEU A 193 -9.43 -6.85 -17.82
CA LEU A 193 -10.76 -7.44 -17.63
C LEU A 193 -11.70 -6.46 -16.93
N ALA A 194 -11.22 -5.78 -15.90
CA ALA A 194 -11.97 -4.77 -15.16
C ALA A 194 -12.38 -3.59 -16.04
N ALA A 195 -11.49 -3.11 -16.91
CA ALA A 195 -11.79 -2.05 -17.86
C ALA A 195 -12.86 -2.49 -18.88
N ARG A 196 -12.75 -3.71 -19.43
CA ARG A 196 -13.70 -4.24 -20.42
C ARG A 196 -15.09 -4.50 -19.84
N HIS A 197 -15.18 -4.92 -18.57
CA HIS A 197 -16.43 -5.30 -17.91
C HIS A 197 -16.83 -4.35 -16.77
N TRP A 198 -16.43 -3.08 -16.85
CA TRP A 198 -16.57 -2.10 -15.77
C TRP A 198 -17.97 -2.03 -15.14
N ARG A 199 -19.01 -2.01 -15.97
CA ARG A 199 -20.42 -1.94 -15.53
C ARG A 199 -20.88 -3.19 -14.79
N GLN A 200 -20.22 -4.33 -14.99
CA GLN A 200 -20.54 -5.61 -14.36
C GLN A 200 -19.72 -5.84 -13.08
N LEU A 201 -18.73 -4.98 -12.79
CA LEU A 201 -17.92 -5.10 -11.59
C LEU A 201 -18.74 -4.78 -10.33
N GLN A 202 -18.49 -5.53 -9.26
CA GLN A 202 -19.01 -5.23 -7.95
C GLN A 202 -18.39 -3.95 -7.38
N PRO A 203 -19.05 -3.25 -6.43
CA PRO A 203 -18.53 -2.01 -5.86
C PRO A 203 -17.12 -2.12 -5.26
N ASN A 204 -16.80 -3.23 -4.61
CA ASN A 204 -15.46 -3.47 -4.01
C ASN A 204 -14.39 -3.70 -5.09
N GLU A 205 -14.74 -4.33 -6.22
CA GLU A 205 -13.85 -4.54 -7.36
C GLU A 205 -13.51 -3.20 -8.02
N ARG A 206 -14.52 -2.34 -8.22
CA ARG A 206 -14.32 -0.98 -8.73
C ARG A 206 -13.49 -0.13 -7.78
N TRP A 207 -13.72 -0.26 -6.48
CA TRP A 207 -12.92 0.42 -5.47
C TRP A 207 -11.44 0.06 -5.59
N LEU A 208 -11.10 -1.22 -5.76
CA LEU A 208 -9.71 -1.65 -5.87
C LEU A 208 -9.02 -1.05 -7.11
N VAL A 209 -9.71 -1.02 -8.25
CA VAL A 209 -9.19 -0.41 -9.48
C VAL A 209 -8.99 1.10 -9.30
N TRP A 210 -9.97 1.79 -8.71
CA TRP A 210 -9.83 3.22 -8.42
C TRP A 210 -8.72 3.49 -7.40
N ALA A 211 -8.59 2.69 -6.35
CA ALA A 211 -7.54 2.84 -5.35
C ALA A 211 -6.16 2.70 -5.98
N LEU A 212 -5.94 1.65 -6.79
CA LEU A 212 -4.69 1.45 -7.51
C LEU A 212 -4.43 2.59 -8.50
N GLY A 213 -5.44 3.02 -9.25
CA GLY A 213 -5.35 4.13 -10.20
C GLY A 213 -5.02 5.46 -9.54
N LEU A 214 -5.68 5.81 -8.43
CA LEU A 214 -5.42 7.04 -7.69
C LEU A 214 -4.03 7.05 -7.05
N LEU A 215 -3.59 5.92 -6.46
CA LEU A 215 -2.23 5.79 -5.98
C LEU A 215 -1.23 6.02 -7.12
N PHE A 216 -1.43 5.35 -8.25
CA PHE A 216 -0.57 5.49 -9.42
C PHE A 216 -0.51 6.92 -9.95
N LEU A 217 -1.66 7.59 -10.05
CA LEU A 217 -1.74 9.00 -10.47
C LEU A 217 -1.05 9.91 -9.46
N PHE A 218 -1.24 9.70 -8.16
CA PHE A 218 -0.62 10.50 -7.12
C PHE A 218 0.91 10.45 -7.19
N PHE A 219 1.49 9.26 -7.31
CA PHE A 219 2.95 9.13 -7.43
C PHE A 219 3.48 9.60 -8.79
N THR A 220 2.73 9.39 -9.87
CA THR A 220 3.09 9.90 -11.20
C THR A 220 3.11 11.44 -11.23
N ALA A 221 2.18 12.07 -10.51
CA ALA A 221 2.10 13.53 -10.37
C ALA A 221 3.16 14.12 -9.45
N SER A 222 3.73 13.33 -8.51
CA SER A 222 4.82 13.76 -7.65
C SER A 222 6.07 14.11 -8.47
N GLY A 223 6.62 15.31 -8.25
CA GLY A 223 7.82 15.78 -8.93
C GLY A 223 9.07 14.96 -8.60
N SER A 224 9.20 14.48 -7.36
CA SER A 224 10.33 13.63 -6.94
C SER A 224 9.97 12.17 -7.20
N ARG A 225 10.65 11.53 -8.16
CA ARG A 225 10.35 10.16 -8.59
C ARG A 225 11.42 9.19 -8.12
N ARG A 226 11.25 8.66 -6.89
CA ARG A 226 12.13 7.62 -6.35
C ARG A 226 11.56 6.22 -6.60
N SER A 227 12.46 5.25 -6.80
CA SER A 227 12.13 3.87 -7.17
C SER A 227 11.26 3.15 -6.13
N TYR A 228 11.49 3.41 -4.84
CA TYR A 228 10.76 2.79 -3.74
C TYR A 228 9.36 3.34 -3.48
N TYR A 229 8.98 4.49 -4.05
CA TYR A 229 7.61 5.02 -3.92
C TYR A 229 6.54 4.12 -4.56
N VAL A 230 6.96 3.14 -5.36
CA VAL A 230 6.03 2.16 -5.93
C VAL A 230 5.56 1.11 -4.91
N LEU A 231 6.26 0.94 -3.78
CA LEU A 231 6.00 -0.13 -2.80
C LEU A 231 4.57 -0.13 -2.25
N PRO A 232 3.94 1.02 -1.90
CA PRO A 232 2.56 1.04 -1.46
C PRO A 232 1.53 0.59 -2.52
N LEU A 233 1.88 0.58 -3.81
CA LEU A 233 0.99 0.08 -4.87
C LEU A 233 1.03 -1.44 -4.97
N VAL A 234 2.17 -2.06 -4.65
CA VAL A 234 2.41 -3.50 -4.84
C VAL A 234 1.31 -4.35 -4.19
N PRO A 235 0.91 -4.14 -2.91
CA PRO A 235 -0.19 -4.90 -2.30
C PRO A 235 -1.52 -4.82 -3.05
N PHE A 236 -1.88 -3.64 -3.57
CA PHE A 236 -3.14 -3.43 -4.29
C PHE A 236 -3.09 -4.04 -5.69
N ALA A 237 -1.93 -3.99 -6.35
CA ALA A 237 -1.71 -4.73 -7.60
C ALA A 237 -1.83 -6.24 -7.36
N GLN A 238 -1.21 -6.79 -6.31
CA GLN A 238 -1.34 -8.22 -6.00
C GLN A 238 -2.77 -8.62 -5.62
N LEU A 239 -3.51 -7.77 -4.90
CA LEU A 239 -4.95 -7.99 -4.67
C LEU A 239 -5.74 -8.05 -5.98
N LEU A 240 -5.43 -7.19 -6.95
CA LEU A 240 -6.11 -7.17 -8.25
C LEU A 240 -5.78 -8.41 -9.08
N GLY A 241 -4.51 -8.84 -9.07
CA GLY A 241 -4.08 -10.09 -9.70
C GLY A 241 -4.73 -11.31 -9.07
N ALA A 242 -4.81 -11.34 -7.74
CA ALA A 242 -5.47 -12.40 -6.99
C ALA A 242 -6.97 -12.46 -7.23
N TRP A 243 -7.63 -11.30 -7.33
CA TRP A 243 -9.04 -11.21 -7.70
C TRP A 243 -9.29 -11.81 -9.08
N TRP A 244 -8.49 -11.44 -10.08
CA TRP A 244 -8.61 -11.98 -11.43
C TRP A 244 -8.39 -13.49 -11.47
N LEU A 245 -7.35 -13.98 -10.79
CA LEU A 245 -7.04 -15.39 -10.75
C LEU A 245 -8.14 -16.19 -10.04
N ASN A 246 -8.62 -15.73 -8.88
CA ASN A 246 -9.70 -16.41 -8.16
C ASN A 246 -10.97 -16.49 -9.02
N ARG A 247 -11.34 -15.38 -9.68
CA ARG A 247 -12.49 -15.35 -10.59
C ARG A 247 -12.34 -16.33 -11.75
N ARG A 248 -11.14 -16.44 -12.35
CA ARG A 248 -10.84 -17.46 -13.38
C ARG A 248 -10.97 -18.89 -12.85
N LEU A 249 -10.48 -19.15 -11.65
CA LEU A 249 -10.54 -20.48 -11.04
C LEU A 249 -12.00 -20.89 -10.75
N GLN A 250 -12.81 -19.99 -10.20
CA GLN A 250 -14.22 -20.24 -9.94
C GLN A 250 -15.01 -20.50 -11.23
N LEU A 251 -14.77 -19.72 -12.29
CA LEU A 251 -15.42 -19.95 -13.59
C LEU A 251 -15.06 -21.31 -14.20
N ARG A 252 -13.82 -21.78 -14.02
CA ARG A 252 -13.39 -23.12 -14.49
C ARG A 252 -14.03 -24.23 -13.69
N GLN A 253 -14.08 -24.08 -12.36
CA GLN A 253 -14.76 -25.02 -11.46
C GLN A 253 -16.25 -25.13 -11.79
N ALA A 254 -16.93 -23.99 -11.99
CA ALA A 254 -18.33 -23.95 -12.40
C ALA A 254 -18.58 -24.62 -13.76
N ALA A 255 -17.59 -24.57 -14.67
CA ALA A 255 -17.63 -25.26 -15.96
C ALA A 255 -17.21 -26.74 -15.90
N GLY A 256 -17.03 -27.32 -14.70
CA GLY A 256 -16.60 -28.72 -14.50
C GLY A 256 -15.18 -29.02 -14.97
N LYS A 257 -14.38 -28.00 -15.28
CA LYS A 257 -12.99 -28.18 -15.75
C LYS A 257 -12.06 -28.33 -14.54
N PRO A 258 -11.12 -29.28 -14.56
CA PRO A 258 -10.19 -29.46 -13.46
C PRO A 258 -9.38 -28.17 -13.23
N VAL A 259 -9.11 -27.88 -11.96
CA VAL A 259 -8.20 -26.80 -11.57
C VAL A 259 -6.83 -27.11 -12.19
N SER A 260 -6.32 -26.20 -13.02
CA SER A 260 -5.03 -26.42 -13.68
C SER A 260 -3.93 -26.54 -12.61
N ARG A 261 -3.15 -27.63 -12.66
CA ARG A 261 -1.97 -27.84 -11.80
C ARG A 261 -0.87 -26.79 -12.03
N GLY A 262 -0.95 -26.00 -13.10
CA GLY A 262 0.04 -24.99 -13.46
C GLY A 262 0.13 -23.81 -12.50
N TRP A 263 -0.95 -23.47 -11.79
CA TRP A 263 -0.94 -22.38 -10.81
C TRP A 263 -0.16 -22.69 -9.54
N PRO A 264 -0.41 -23.82 -8.83
CA PRO A 264 0.42 -24.19 -7.69
C PRO A 264 1.88 -24.41 -8.10
N LEU A 265 2.14 -24.97 -9.29
CA LEU A 265 3.50 -25.04 -9.86
C LEU A 265 4.11 -23.64 -10.07
N GLY A 266 3.34 -22.67 -10.58
CA GLY A 266 3.77 -21.28 -10.72
C GLY A 266 4.12 -20.61 -9.39
N PHE A 267 3.31 -20.86 -8.34
CA PHE A 267 3.60 -20.39 -6.98
C PHE A 267 4.86 -21.06 -6.41
N SER A 268 5.02 -22.36 -6.60
CA SER A 268 6.21 -23.10 -6.17
C SER A 268 7.48 -22.65 -6.91
N CYS A 269 7.39 -22.43 -8.23
CA CYS A 269 8.50 -21.89 -9.02
C CYS A 269 8.85 -20.46 -8.60
N ALA A 270 7.84 -19.60 -8.39
CA ALA A 270 8.06 -18.24 -7.89
C ALA A 270 8.74 -18.26 -6.52
N ALA A 271 8.29 -19.13 -5.60
CA ALA A 271 8.91 -19.31 -4.30
C ALA A 271 10.34 -19.86 -4.40
N LEU A 272 10.61 -20.82 -5.29
CA LEU A 272 11.94 -21.37 -5.52
C LEU A 272 12.89 -20.32 -6.09
N VAL A 273 12.47 -19.59 -7.13
CA VAL A 273 13.24 -18.48 -7.71
C VAL A 273 13.51 -17.42 -6.66
N MET A 274 12.53 -17.12 -5.80
CA MET A 274 12.72 -16.21 -4.69
C MET A 274 13.77 -16.75 -3.73
N LEU A 275 13.67 -17.99 -3.25
CA LEU A 275 14.66 -18.60 -2.34
C LEU A 275 16.08 -18.57 -2.94
N LEU A 276 16.22 -18.87 -4.23
CA LEU A 276 17.50 -18.80 -4.94
C LEU A 276 18.04 -17.36 -5.02
N ALA A 277 17.20 -16.39 -5.41
CA ALA A 277 17.60 -15.00 -5.51
C ALA A 277 17.93 -14.36 -4.16
N LEU A 278 17.34 -14.86 -3.08
CA LEU A 278 17.60 -14.42 -1.71
C LEU A 278 18.81 -15.10 -1.06
N GLY A 279 19.23 -16.26 -1.58
CA GLY A 279 20.42 -17.00 -1.13
C GLY A 279 21.71 -16.62 -1.88
N LEU A 280 21.61 -15.88 -2.98
CA LEU A 280 22.77 -15.32 -3.66
C LEU A 280 23.35 -14.15 -2.83
N PRO A 281 24.66 -14.14 -2.53
CA PRO A 281 25.29 -13.00 -1.88
C PRO A 281 25.15 -11.77 -2.78
N THR A 282 24.59 -10.69 -2.25
CA THR A 282 24.41 -9.45 -3.00
C THR A 282 25.78 -8.87 -3.36
N PRO A 283 26.09 -8.62 -4.65
CA PRO A 283 27.34 -7.99 -5.04
C PRO A 283 27.30 -6.54 -4.58
N GLY A 284 27.97 -6.25 -3.46
CA GLY A 284 27.98 -4.91 -2.86
C GLY A 284 28.27 -4.87 -1.36
N ALA A 285 28.18 -6.00 -0.65
CA ALA A 285 28.52 -6.06 0.77
C ALA A 285 30.04 -6.17 1.06
N THR A 286 30.88 -6.29 0.03
CA THR A 286 32.34 -6.52 0.18
C THR A 286 33.22 -5.36 -0.27
N ALA A 287 32.68 -4.16 -0.56
CA ALA A 287 33.47 -3.05 -1.12
C ALA A 287 33.45 -1.74 -0.31
N ALA A 288 33.15 -1.78 0.99
CA ALA A 288 33.33 -0.61 1.88
C ALA A 288 33.80 -1.08 3.26
N GLY A 289 35.10 -1.28 3.39
CA GLY A 289 35.79 -1.65 4.62
C GLY A 289 37.29 -1.49 4.42
N GLY A 290 37.71 -0.24 4.19
CA GLY A 290 39.08 0.22 4.39
C GLY A 290 39.15 0.94 5.72
#